data_AF-A0A3D0F2H3-F1
#
_entry.id   AF-A0A3D0F2H3-F1
#
_cell.length_a   1.000
_cell.length_b   1.000
_cell.length_c   1.000
_cell.angle_alpha   90.00
_cell.angle_beta   90.00
_cell.angle_gamma   90.00
#
_symmetry.space_group_name_H-M   'P 1'
#
loop_
_entity.id
_entity.type
_entity.pdbx_description
1 polymer ?
#
loop_
_entity_poly.entity_id
_entity_poly.type
_entity_poly.pdbx_seq_one_letter_code
_entity_poly.pdbx_strand_id
1 'polypeptide(L)' 'MAKKDSLTYKQALAQLEELVVRIENPETDLENIAEEVKKALDLVKFCRDQIKGFREETDKLLN' A
#
# COMPACT_ATOMS: atom_id res chain seq x y z
N MET A 1 5.15 -12.28 23.32
CA MET A 1 3.83 -11.72 23.02
C MET A 1 3.86 -11.28 21.57
N ALA A 2 3.16 -11.98 20.68
CA ALA A 2 3.13 -11.65 19.26
C ALA A 2 2.49 -10.26 19.08
N LYS A 3 3.26 -9.30 18.55
CA LYS A 3 2.71 -8.01 18.12
C LYS A 3 1.61 -8.34 17.10
N LYS A 4 0.40 -7.85 17.36
CA LYS A 4 -0.68 -7.84 16.39
C LYS A 4 -0.11 -7.12 15.16
N ASP A 5 0.18 -7.86 14.09
CA ASP A 5 0.93 -7.38 12.92
C ASP A 5 0.14 -6.29 12.21
N SER A 6 0.29 -5.05 12.68
CA SER A 6 -0.12 -3.87 11.93
C SER A 6 0.71 -3.81 10.67
N LEU A 7 0.03 -3.78 9.51
CA LEU A 7 0.67 -3.62 8.21
C LEU A 7 1.63 -2.42 8.27
N THR A 8 2.91 -2.64 7.97
CA THR A 8 3.91 -1.57 7.91
C THR A 8 3.96 -0.93 6.53
N TYR A 9 4.46 0.30 6.43
CA TYR A 9 4.70 0.97 5.14
C TYR A 9 5.50 0.09 4.17
N LYS A 10 6.59 -0.53 4.66
CA LYS A 10 7.45 -1.40 3.84
C LYS A 10 6.70 -2.63 3.33
N GLN A 11 5.87 -3.26 4.16
CA GLN A 11 5.06 -4.40 3.75
C GLN A 11 3.97 -4.00 2.75
N ALA A 12 3.32 -2.85 2.96
CA ALA A 12 2.32 -2.34 2.05
C ALA A 12 2.90 -2.00 0.67
N LEU A 13 4.10 -1.40 0.64
CA LEU A 13 4.79 -1.10 -0.61
C LEU A 13 5.18 -2.37 -1.37
N ALA A 14 5.73 -3.38 -0.68
CA ALA A 14 6.07 -4.67 -1.30
C ALA A 14 4.83 -5.36 -1.89
N GLN A 15 3.70 -5.36 -1.17
CA GLN A 15 2.44 -5.90 -1.69
C GLN A 15 1.92 -5.12 -2.91
N LEU A 16 2.11 -3.80 -2.92
CA LEU A 16 1.73 -2.95 -4.05
C LEU A 16 2.58 -3.27 -5.28
N GLU A 17 3.89 -3.44 -5.13
CA GLU A 17 4.80 -3.83 -6.21
C GLU A 17 4.40 -5.19 -6.80
N GLU A 18 4.09 -6.18 -5.96
CA GLU A 18 3.59 -7.48 -6.43
C GLU A 18 2.26 -7.38 -7.19
N LEU A 19 1.34 -6.53 -6.73
CA LEU A 19 0.08 -6.27 -7.40
C LEU A 19 0.28 -5.65 -8.78
N VAL A 20 1.19 -4.69 -8.91
CA VAL A 20 1.52 -4.07 -10.19
C VAL A 20 2.01 -5.13 -11.19
N VAL A 21 2.91 -6.02 -10.78
CA VAL A 21 3.38 -7.12 -11.65
C VAL A 21 2.23 -8.01 -12.13
N ARG A 22 1.26 -8.31 -11.27
CA ARG A 22 0.08 -9.10 -11.65
C ARG A 22 -0.85 -8.36 -12.59
N ILE A 23 -1.11 -7.07 -12.33
CA ILE A 23 -1.98 -6.23 -13.16
C ILE A 23 -1.38 -6.03 -14.56
N GLU A 24 -0.06 -5.89 -14.67
CA GLU A 24 0.64 -5.72 -15.94
C GLU A 24 0.81 -7.03 -16.72
N ASN A 25 0.54 -8.19 -16.11
CA ASN A 25 0.59 -9.47 -16.80
C ASN A 25 -0.61 -9.61 -17.76
N PRO A 26 -0.38 -9.66 -19.09
CA PRO A 26 -1.44 -9.77 -20.08
C PRO A 26 -2.19 -11.12 -20.06
N GLU A 27 -1.68 -12.13 -19.33
CA GLU A 27 -2.35 -13.42 -19.14
C GLU A 27 -3.39 -13.39 -18.01
N THR A 28 -3.54 -12.27 -17.30
CA THR A 28 -4.50 -12.13 -16.19
C THR A 28 -5.90 -11.83 -16.73
N ASP A 29 -6.89 -12.64 -16.34
CA ASP A 29 -8.29 -12.41 -16.72
C ASP A 29 -8.83 -11.05 -16.23
N LEU A 30 -9.65 -10.39 -17.04
CA LEU A 30 -10.22 -9.05 -16.77
C LEU A 30 -10.97 -8.94 -15.43
N GLU A 31 -11.70 -9.99 -15.02
CA GLU A 31 -12.39 -10.01 -13.72
C GLU A 31 -11.39 -10.02 -12.54
N ASN A 32 -10.27 -10.73 -12.70
CA ASN A 32 -9.20 -10.77 -11.70
C ASN A 32 -8.46 -9.43 -11.63
N ILE A 33 -8.27 -8.74 -12.77
CA ILE A 33 -7.63 -7.41 -12.80
C ILE A 33 -8.40 -6.39 -11.96
N ALA A 34 -9.73 -6.39 -12.02
CA ALA A 34 -10.54 -5.41 -11.26
C ALA A 34 -10.35 -5.54 -9.74
N GLU A 35 -10.24 -6.76 -9.22
CA GLU A 35 -9.97 -7.01 -7.80
C GLU A 35 -8.55 -6.61 -7.40
N GLU A 36 -7.56 -6.95 -8.22
CA GLU A 36 -6.16 -6.59 -7.96
C GLU A 36 -5.95 -5.07 -7.98
N VAL A 37 -6.59 -4.36 -8.92
CA VAL A 37 -6.57 -2.88 -8.95
C VAL A 37 -7.19 -2.29 -7.68
N LYS A 38 -8.30 -2.86 -7.19
CA LYS A 38 -8.94 -2.39 -5.95
C LYS A 38 -8.00 -2.54 -4.74
N LYS A 39 -7.35 -3.71 -4.62
CA LYS A 39 -6.34 -3.95 -3.57
C LYS A 39 -5.16 -2.97 -3.68
N ALA A 40 -4.70 -2.70 -4.90
CA ALA A 40 -3.63 -1.73 -5.14
C ALA A 40 -4.03 -0.32 -4.69
N LEU A 41 -5.26 0.12 -4.97
CA LEU A 41 -5.79 1.42 -4.53
C LEU A 41 -5.85 1.54 -3.00
N ASP A 42 -6.25 0.47 -2.30
CA ASP A 42 -6.28 0.44 -0.83
C ASP A 42 -4.87 0.57 -0.24
N LEU A 43 -3.87 -0.11 -0.83
CA LEU A 43 -2.47 0.00 -0.43
C LEU A 43 -1.89 1.39 -0.73
N VAL A 44 -2.22 1.97 -1.89
CA VAL A 44 -1.82 3.35 -2.23
C VAL A 44 -2.38 4.33 -1.21
N LYS A 45 -3.66 4.18 -0.82
CA LYS A 45 -4.27 5.02 0.21
C LYS A 45 -3.53 4.88 1.54
N PHE A 46 -3.26 3.65 1.97
CA PHE A 46 -2.50 3.39 3.20
C PHE A 46 -1.11 4.06 3.16
N CYS A 47 -0.35 3.88 2.08
CA CYS A 47 0.97 4.49 1.94
C CYS A 47 0.92 6.03 2.00
N ARG A 48 -0.08 6.64 1.36
CA ARG A 48 -0.28 8.11 1.40
C ARG A 48 -0.60 8.60 2.81
N ASP A 49 -1.44 7.87 3.54
CA ASP A 49 -1.78 8.21 4.92
C ASP A 49 -0.57 8.11 5.85
N GLN A 50 0.29 7.09 5.67
CA GLN A 50 1.55 6.97 6.42
C GLN A 50 2.50 8.15 6.15
N ILE A 51 2.69 8.53 4.87
CA ILE A 51 3.54 9.67 4.50
C ILE A 51 3.00 10.98 5.09
N LYS A 52 1.68 11.17 5.03
CA LYS A 52 1.02 12.34 5.60
C LYS A 52 1.21 12.40 7.12
N GLY A 53 0.99 11.29 7.83
CA GLY A 53 1.21 11.20 9.27
C GLY A 53 2.66 11.54 9.64
N PHE A 54 3.63 10.97 8.93
CA PHE A 54 5.05 11.28 9.16
C PHE A 54 5.40 12.75 8.92
N ARG A 55 4.82 13.38 7.89
CA ARG A 55 4.96 14.82 7.63
C ARG A 55 4.40 15.65 8.78
N GLU A 56 3.18 15.34 9.24
CA GLU A 56 2.54 16.06 10.35
C GLU A 56 3.33 15.93 11.66
N GLU A 57 3.91 14.76 11.93
CA GLU A 57 4.80 14.55 13.08
C GLU A 57 6.09 15.38 12.94
N THR A 58 6.69 15.39 11.76
CA THR A 58 7.90 16.18 11.49
C THR A 58 7.64 17.68 11.64
N ASP A 59 6.52 18.18 11.10
CA ASP A 59 6.15 19.59 11.19
C ASP A 59 5.92 20.03 12.66
N LYS A 60 5.43 19.14 13.53
CA LYS A 60 5.31 19.41 14.97
C LYS A 60 6.65 19.47 15.71
N LEU A 61 7.70 18.85 15.18
CA LEU A 61 9.03 18.89 15.80
C LEU A 61 9.82 20.15 15.41
N LEU A 62 9.46 20.77 14.29
CA LEU A 62 10.12 21.97 13.76
C LEU A 62 9.48 23.28 14.23
N ASN A 63 8.30 23.22 14.87
CA ASN A 63 7.58 24.36 15.43
C ASN A 63 7.52 24.27 16.96
#